data_AF-A0A8C9S9R6-F1
#
_entry.id   AF-A0A8C9S9R6-F1
#
_cell.length_a   1.000
_cell.length_b   1.000
_cell.length_c   1.000
_cell.angle_alpha   90.00
_cell.angle_beta   90.00
_cell.angle_gamma   90.00
#
_symmetry.space_group_name_H-M   'P 1'
#
loop_
_entity.id
_entity.type
_entity.pdbx_description
1 polymer ?
#
loop_
_entity_poly.entity_id
_entity_poly.type
_entity_poly.pdbx_seq_one_letter_code
_entity_poly.pdbx_strand_id
1 'polypeptide(L)' 'VAPKIQRLCGSHLVDALYMVCGDRGFFYSPKSIVEQCCHKPCNLFELQNYCN' A
#
# COMPACT_ATOMS: atom_id res chain seq x y z
N VAL A 1 12.54 -3.50 -16.79
CA VAL A 1 11.28 -2.97 -16.23
C VAL A 1 11.50 -2.68 -14.76
N ALA A 2 11.69 -1.42 -14.37
CA ALA A 2 11.82 -1.06 -12.95
C ALA A 2 10.41 -1.03 -12.35
N PRO A 3 10.12 -1.76 -11.26
CA PRO A 3 8.84 -1.64 -10.58
C PRO A 3 8.74 -0.19 -10.09
N LYS A 4 7.70 0.51 -10.55
CA LYS A 4 7.50 1.93 -10.26
C LYS A 4 7.14 2.04 -8.78
N ILE A 5 8.17 2.17 -7.96
CA ILE A 5 8.05 2.56 -6.57
C ILE A 5 7.60 4.03 -6.57
N GLN A 6 6.30 4.25 -6.69
CA GLN A 6 5.73 5.56 -6.40
C GLN A 6 5.86 5.75 -4.89
N ARG A 7 6.34 6.92 -4.45
CA ARG A 7 6.19 7.31 -3.05
C ARG A 7 4.70 7.42 -2.78
N LEU A 8 4.10 6.35 -2.26
CA LEU A 8 2.68 6.28 -1.94
C LEU A 8 2.47 6.94 -0.58
N CYS A 9 2.84 8.22 -0.47
CA CYS A 9 2.50 9.02 0.70
C CYS A 9 1.07 9.52 0.53
N GLY A 10 0.11 8.92 1.25
CA GLY A 10 -1.28 9.38 1.25
C GLY A 10 -2.20 8.61 0.29
N SER A 11 -2.90 9.31 -0.61
CA SER A 11 -4.03 8.77 -1.39
C SER A 11 -3.65 7.60 -2.32
N HIS A 12 -2.48 7.65 -2.95
CA HIS A 12 -2.08 6.59 -3.88
C HIS A 12 -1.89 5.23 -3.21
N LEU A 13 -1.64 5.21 -1.90
CA LEU A 13 -1.54 3.98 -1.12
C LEU A 13 -2.88 3.25 -1.03
N VAL A 14 -3.96 4.02 -0.87
CA VAL A 14 -5.33 3.49 -0.81
C VAL A 14 -5.70 2.88 -2.16
N ASP A 15 -5.36 3.55 -3.26
CA ASP A 15 -5.59 3.02 -4.60
C ASP A 15 -4.83 1.71 -4.85
N ALA A 16 -3.58 1.63 -4.38
CA ALA A 16 -2.78 0.42 -4.47
C ALA A 16 -3.37 -0.73 -3.64
N LEU A 17 -3.80 -0.45 -2.41
CA LEU A 17 -4.46 -1.46 -1.56
C LEU A 17 -5.79 -1.91 -2.16
N TYR A 18 -6.56 -1.00 -2.75
CA TYR A 18 -7.81 -1.34 -3.43
C TYR A 18 -7.56 -2.26 -4.63
N MET A 19 -6.49 -2.01 -5.41
CA MET A 19 -6.10 -2.86 -6.53
C MET A 19 -5.57 -4.24 -6.07
N VAL A 20 -4.84 -4.29 -4.96
CA VAL A 20 -4.21 -5.53 -4.46
C VAL A 20 -5.21 -6.42 -3.71
N CYS A 21 -6.00 -5.81 -2.83
CA CYS A 21 -6.91 -6.54 -1.95
C CYS A 21 -8.29 -6.76 -2.58
N GLY A 22 -8.74 -5.85 -3.44
CA GLY A 22 -10.01 -5.95 -4.15
C GLY A 22 -11.15 -6.37 -3.23
N ASP A 23 -11.74 -7.54 -3.53
CA ASP A 23 -12.89 -8.11 -2.81
C ASP A 23 -12.56 -8.61 -1.40
N ARG A 24 -11.29 -8.82 -1.06
CA ARG A 24 -10.88 -9.20 0.31
C ARG A 24 -11.09 -8.05 1.30
N GLY A 25 -11.09 -6.82 0.79
CA GLY A 25 -11.00 -5.63 1.63
C GLY A 25 -9.64 -5.48 2.31
N PHE A 26 -9.39 -4.34 2.91
CA PHE A 26 -8.14 -4.02 3.58
C PHE A 26 -8.38 -3.08 4.75
N PHE A 27 -7.49 -3.13 5.72
CA PHE A 27 -7.54 -2.22 6.86
C PHE A 27 -6.66 -0.99 6.60
N TYR A 28 -7.28 0.13 6.26
CA TYR A 28 -6.56 1.39 6.07
C TYR A 28 -6.28 2.05 7.43
N SER A 29 -5.06 1.89 7.91
CA SER A 29 -4.51 2.68 9.02
C SER A 29 -3.48 3.67 8.50
N PRO A 30 -3.85 4.96 8.34
CA PRO A 30 -2.96 5.95 7.75
C PRO A 30 -1.67 6.13 8.55
N LYS A 31 -1.67 5.88 9.86
CA LYS A 31 -0.44 5.99 10.66
C LYS A 31 0.53 4.84 10.41
N SER A 32 0.07 3.59 10.32
CA SER A 32 0.98 2.44 10.19
C SER A 32 1.52 2.28 8.76
N ILE A 33 0.65 2.33 7.75
CA ILE A 33 1.05 2.08 6.37
C ILE A 33 1.75 3.30 5.78
N VAL A 34 1.32 4.53 6.08
CA VAL A 34 2.02 5.71 5.53
C VAL A 34 3.40 5.83 6.17
N GLU A 35 3.56 5.62 7.47
CA GLU A 35 4.90 5.69 8.09
C GLU A 35 5.85 4.64 7.51
N GLN A 36 5.35 3.42 7.24
CA GLN A 36 6.16 2.36 6.63
C GLN A 36 6.40 2.61 5.14
N CYS A 37 5.35 2.81 4.33
CA CYS A 37 5.41 2.88 2.87
C CYS A 37 5.81 4.26 2.29
N CYS A 38 5.74 5.34 3.08
CA CYS A 38 6.18 6.68 2.68
C CYS A 38 7.68 6.88 2.99
N HIS A 39 8.17 6.42 4.14
CA HIS A 39 9.60 6.49 4.49
C HIS A 39 10.41 5.37 3.84
N LYS A 40 9.84 4.16 3.72
CA LYS A 40 10.44 3.03 3.01
C LYS A 40 9.45 2.54 1.96
N PRO A 41 9.76 2.67 0.67
CA PRO A 41 8.80 2.27 -0.34
C PRO A 41 8.39 0.80 -0.22
N CYS A 42 7.09 0.57 -0.05
CA CYS A 42 6.55 -0.78 0.00
C CYS A 42 6.43 -1.38 -1.40
N ASN A 43 6.63 -2.70 -1.47
CA ASN A 43 6.34 -3.48 -2.67
C ASN A 43 4.91 -4.07 -2.64
N LEU A 44 4.47 -4.63 -3.77
CA LEU A 44 3.13 -5.20 -3.90
C LEU A 44 2.85 -6.33 -2.90
N PHE A 45 3.88 -7.09 -2.52
CA PHE A 45 3.76 -8.18 -1.55
C PHE A 45 3.57 -7.67 -0.13
N GLU A 46 4.24 -6.58 0.26
CA GLU A 46 4.02 -5.92 1.54
C GLU A 46 2.60 -5.35 1.62
N LEU A 47 2.07 -4.83 0.52
CA LEU A 47 0.67 -4.37 0.46
C LEU A 47 -0.35 -5.50 0.68
N GLN A 48 -0.04 -6.73 0.23
CA GLN A 48 -0.91 -7.89 0.46
C GLN A 48 -1.07 -8.25 1.94
N ASN A 49 -0.08 -7.95 2.78
CA ASN A 49 -0.16 -8.20 4.22
C ASN A 49 -1.16 -7.28 4.95
N TYR A 50 -1.68 -6.25 4.28
CA TYR A 50 -2.71 -5.36 4.82
C TYR A 50 -4.12 -5.67 4.30
N CYS A 51 -4.25 -6.68 3.43
CA CYS A 51 -5.55 -7.23 3.07
C CYS A 51 -6.14 -8.00 4.25
N ASN A 52 -7.47 -7.97 4.39
CA ASN A 52 -8.21 -8.79 5.35
C ASN A 52 -8.17 -10.29 4.96
#